data_AF-A0A849VAA2-F1
#
_entry.id   AF-A0A849VAA2-F1
#
_cell.length_a   1.000
_cell.length_b   1.000
_cell.length_c   1.000
_cell.angle_alpha   90.00
_cell.angle_beta   90.00
_cell.angle_gamma   90.00
#
_symmetry.space_group_name_H-M   'P 1'
#
loop_
_entity.id
_entity.type
_entity.pdbx_description
1 polymer ?
#
loop_
_entity_poly.entity_id
_entity_poly.type
_entity_poly.pdbx_seq_one_letter_code
_entity_poly.pdbx_strand_id
1 'polypeptide(L)'
;MKHLLAFSIAALTLASTAAQAQLYKPTLTQEGNQWTITFHDDRSSTHSRWATQGLCFYFVGTNGTHEIYRWVSNTYPNWNGIAEKEGDQVFMYGDFWSERGHDGMQWELVTQVKDSRPEIGAGHWHEWVENTKFGSFWFFGNAYLERKGYCSIRRQGISSVGTDESYDDDIGLQLSEQALEKYNTLEPPKDEKGRLLSPMGQVEQ
;
A
#
# COMPACT_ATOMS: atom_id res chain seq x y z
N MET A 1 66.54 42.94 -6.91
CA MET A 1 65.20 42.93 -6.27
C MET A 1 64.22 42.27 -7.24
N LYS A 2 63.89 40.99 -7.01
CA LYS A 2 62.88 40.23 -7.77
C LYS A 2 62.04 39.48 -6.75
N HIS A 3 60.82 39.94 -6.50
CA HIS A 3 59.85 39.24 -5.66
C HIS A 3 59.01 38.33 -6.56
N LEU A 4 59.20 37.02 -6.41
CA LEU A 4 58.26 36.02 -6.92
C LEU A 4 57.31 35.68 -5.76
N LEU A 5 56.09 36.24 -5.83
CA LEU A 5 54.97 35.82 -4.99
C LEU A 5 54.47 34.47 -5.53
N ALA A 6 54.76 33.39 -4.80
CA ALA A 6 54.14 32.10 -5.02
C ALA A 6 52.79 32.07 -4.28
N PHE A 7 51.69 32.23 -5.02
CA PHE A 7 50.35 31.97 -4.53
C PHE A 7 50.15 30.45 -4.39
N SER A 8 50.19 29.95 -3.16
CA SER A 8 49.73 28.60 -2.84
C SER A 8 48.20 28.61 -2.79
N ILE A 9 47.56 28.17 -3.88
CA ILE A 9 46.12 27.90 -3.89
C ILE A 9 45.92 26.57 -3.16
N ALA A 10 45.54 26.66 -1.88
CA ALA A 10 45.08 25.51 -1.12
C ALA A 10 43.76 25.01 -1.73
N ALA A 11 43.82 23.91 -2.49
CA ALA A 11 42.66 23.20 -2.96
C ALA A 11 41.94 22.57 -1.76
N LEU A 12 40.90 23.23 -1.25
CA LEU A 12 39.92 22.60 -0.38
C LEU A 12 39.18 21.55 -1.19
N THR A 13 39.62 20.30 -1.08
CA THR A 13 38.78 19.14 -1.44
C THR A 13 37.66 19.05 -0.43
N LEU A 14 36.58 19.78 -0.67
CA LEU A 14 35.27 19.48 -0.08
C LEU A 14 34.90 18.09 -0.58
N ALA A 15 35.24 17.07 0.20
CA ALA A 15 34.64 15.76 0.08
C ALA A 15 33.16 15.92 0.43
N SER A 16 32.36 16.26 -0.58
CA SER A 16 30.92 16.15 -0.54
C SER A 16 30.62 14.67 -0.39
N THR A 17 30.59 14.16 0.84
CA THR A 17 29.79 12.97 1.11
C THR A 17 28.38 13.40 0.74
N ALA A 18 27.93 13.01 -0.44
CA ALA A 18 26.52 12.98 -0.74
C ALA A 18 25.92 12.10 0.34
N ALA A 19 25.40 12.74 1.40
CA ALA A 19 24.38 12.12 2.20
C ALA A 19 23.27 11.87 1.19
N GLN A 20 23.26 10.65 0.65
CA GLN A 20 22.15 10.14 -0.11
C GLN A 20 21.01 10.15 0.90
N ALA A 21 20.29 11.28 0.92
CA ALA A 21 19.08 11.42 1.68
C ALA A 21 18.27 10.20 1.25
N GLN A 22 18.08 9.26 2.18
CA GLN A 22 17.27 8.09 1.94
C GLN A 22 15.86 8.64 1.74
N LEU A 23 15.54 8.94 0.49
CA LEU A 23 14.41 9.79 0.09
C LEU A 23 13.07 9.08 0.34
N TYR A 24 13.13 7.80 0.71
CA TYR A 24 11.99 6.91 0.78
C TYR A 24 11.75 6.46 2.22
N LYS A 25 10.99 7.29 2.95
CA LYS A 25 10.23 6.92 4.15
C LYS A 25 8.94 7.73 4.12
N PRO A 26 7.76 7.10 4.18
CA PRO A 26 7.49 5.99 5.08
C PRO A 26 7.22 4.65 4.37
N THR A 27 7.41 3.56 5.11
CA THR A 27 6.95 2.22 4.71
C THR A 27 5.43 2.15 4.90
N LEU A 28 4.75 1.15 4.33
CA LEU A 28 3.30 1.00 4.54
C LEU A 28 2.92 0.61 5.97
N THR A 29 3.90 0.35 6.85
CA THR A 29 3.68 -0.20 8.20
C THR A 29 4.35 0.60 9.33
N GLN A 30 5.25 1.54 9.02
CA GLN A 30 6.13 2.18 10.01
C GLN A 30 5.38 2.89 11.15
N GLU A 31 4.29 3.58 10.83
CA GLU A 31 3.52 4.41 11.79
C GLU A 31 2.10 3.88 11.97
N GLY A 32 1.97 2.56 11.88
CA GLY A 32 0.71 1.85 11.88
C GLY A 32 0.41 1.23 10.53
N ASN A 33 -0.18 0.05 10.54
CA ASN A 33 -0.39 -0.74 9.34
C ASN A 33 -1.83 -0.73 8.80
N GLN A 34 -2.71 0.06 9.41
CA GLN A 34 -4.10 0.22 8.96
C GLN A 34 -4.26 1.42 8.05
N TRP A 35 -4.88 1.18 6.90
CA TRP A 35 -5.29 2.19 5.95
C TRP A 35 -6.77 2.05 5.66
N THR A 36 -7.43 3.16 5.33
CA THR A 36 -8.73 3.12 4.65
C THR A 36 -8.53 3.40 3.18
N ILE A 37 -9.19 2.64 2.31
CA ILE A 37 -9.30 2.90 0.88
C ILE A 37 -10.73 3.32 0.57
N THR A 38 -10.88 4.40 -0.20
CA THR A 38 -12.17 4.93 -0.64
C THR A 38 -12.23 4.95 -2.15
N PHE A 39 -13.25 4.31 -2.71
CA PHE A 39 -13.51 4.32 -4.15
C PHE A 39 -14.39 5.51 -4.56
N HIS A 40 -13.94 6.20 -5.60
CA HIS A 40 -14.67 7.26 -6.27
C HIS A 40 -14.94 6.85 -7.72
N ASP A 41 -16.21 6.86 -8.11
CA ASP A 41 -16.58 6.59 -9.51
C ASP A 41 -16.26 7.80 -10.39
N ASP A 42 -15.19 7.70 -11.17
CA ASP A 42 -14.76 8.76 -12.09
C ASP A 42 -15.59 8.86 -13.37
N ARG A 43 -16.48 7.89 -13.61
CA ARG A 43 -17.45 8.00 -14.70
C ARG A 43 -18.60 8.92 -14.32
N SER A 44 -18.79 9.19 -13.02
CA SER A 44 -19.72 10.17 -12.51
C SER A 44 -19.15 11.58 -12.61
N SER A 45 -19.93 12.53 -13.12
CA SER A 45 -19.56 13.95 -13.16
C SER A 45 -19.34 14.58 -11.78
N THR A 46 -19.72 13.89 -10.70
CA THR A 46 -19.56 14.36 -9.32
C THR A 46 -18.56 13.54 -8.52
N HIS A 47 -17.84 12.58 -9.14
CA HIS A 47 -16.89 11.68 -8.45
C HIS A 47 -17.49 11.05 -7.19
N SER A 48 -18.70 10.49 -7.34
CA SER A 48 -19.49 10.00 -6.23
C SER A 48 -18.72 8.92 -5.46
N ARG A 49 -18.60 9.08 -4.14
CA ARG A 49 -18.03 8.07 -3.26
C ARG A 49 -18.96 6.86 -3.19
N TRP A 50 -18.47 5.67 -3.52
CA TRP A 50 -19.29 4.45 -3.46
C TRP A 50 -19.03 3.63 -2.21
N ALA A 51 -17.76 3.31 -1.93
CA ALA A 51 -17.41 2.48 -0.77
C ALA A 51 -16.12 2.97 -0.10
N THR A 52 -16.05 2.75 1.21
CA THR A 52 -14.83 2.91 1.99
C THR A 52 -14.59 1.60 2.74
N GLN A 53 -13.39 1.04 2.58
CA GLN A 53 -12.97 -0.19 3.20
C GLN A 53 -11.69 0.03 4.00
N GLY A 54 -11.43 -0.83 4.98
CA GLY A 54 -10.19 -0.87 5.74
C GLY A 54 -9.26 -1.99 5.26
N LEU A 55 -7.97 -1.69 5.17
CA LEU A 55 -6.89 -2.56 4.74
C LEU A 55 -5.79 -2.60 5.82
N CYS A 56 -5.25 -3.80 6.06
CA CYS A 56 -4.15 -4.06 6.97
C CYS A 56 -2.94 -4.55 6.19
N PHE A 57 -1.84 -3.80 6.21
CA PHE A 57 -0.59 -4.19 5.56
C PHE A 57 0.33 -4.95 6.51
N TYR A 58 1.07 -5.92 5.97
CA TYR A 58 2.04 -6.73 6.69
C TYR A 58 3.29 -6.78 5.83
N PHE A 59 4.37 -6.16 6.27
CA PHE A 59 5.65 -6.24 5.58
C PHE A 59 6.14 -7.68 5.64
N VAL A 60 6.42 -8.29 4.50
CA VAL A 60 6.86 -9.70 4.41
C VAL A 60 8.24 -9.86 3.82
N GLY A 61 8.87 -8.78 3.35
CA GLY A 61 10.25 -8.84 2.88
C GLY A 61 10.66 -7.72 1.95
N THR A 62 11.88 -7.81 1.43
CA THR A 62 12.40 -6.98 0.34
C THR A 62 12.92 -7.85 -0.80
N ASN A 63 12.79 -7.34 -2.03
CA ASN A 63 13.42 -7.87 -3.22
C ASN A 63 14.08 -6.73 -4.00
N GLY A 64 15.41 -6.64 -3.94
CA GLY A 64 16.14 -5.47 -4.44
C GLY A 64 15.73 -4.20 -3.73
N THR A 65 15.20 -3.23 -4.47
CA THR A 65 14.68 -1.94 -3.94
C THR A 65 13.22 -1.99 -3.53
N HIS A 66 12.53 -3.11 -3.79
CA HIS A 66 11.09 -3.25 -3.56
C HIS A 66 10.82 -3.75 -2.14
N GLU A 67 9.92 -3.06 -1.44
CA GLU A 67 9.31 -3.56 -0.22
C GLU A 67 8.08 -4.40 -0.58
N ILE A 68 8.00 -5.62 -0.05
CA ILE A 68 6.92 -6.57 -0.33
C ILE A 68 6.01 -6.66 0.90
N TYR A 69 4.71 -6.64 0.67
CA TYR A 69 3.69 -6.71 1.70
C TYR A 69 2.60 -7.72 1.35
N ARG A 70 2.03 -8.34 2.37
CA ARG A 70 0.68 -8.91 2.29
C ARG A 70 -0.31 -7.87 2.80
N TRP A 71 -1.51 -7.86 2.25
CA TRP A 71 -2.58 -7.03 2.77
C TRP A 71 -3.86 -7.82 2.94
N VAL A 72 -4.64 -7.48 3.96
CA VAL A 72 -5.92 -8.13 4.29
C VAL A 72 -6.92 -7.05 4.65
N SER A 73 -8.13 -7.11 4.10
CA SER A 73 -9.20 -6.21 4.52
C SER A 73 -9.73 -6.58 5.89
N ASN A 74 -9.90 -5.58 6.76
CA ASN A 74 -10.54 -5.75 8.06
C ASN A 74 -12.01 -5.28 8.08
N THR A 75 -12.56 -4.96 6.91
CA THR A 75 -13.97 -4.55 6.74
C THR A 75 -14.70 -5.36 5.68
N TYR A 76 -13.98 -6.10 4.84
CA TYR A 76 -14.55 -6.98 3.82
C TYR A 76 -13.93 -8.39 3.91
N PRO A 77 -14.72 -9.44 4.17
CA PRO A 77 -14.19 -10.80 4.33
C PRO A 77 -13.62 -11.34 3.03
N ASN A 78 -12.57 -12.14 3.11
CA ASN A 78 -11.87 -12.76 1.97
C ASN A 78 -11.26 -11.77 0.96
N TRP A 79 -11.22 -10.46 1.27
CA TRP A 79 -10.54 -9.48 0.42
C TRP A 79 -9.09 -9.27 0.87
N ASN A 80 -8.15 -9.80 0.10
CA ASN A 80 -6.74 -9.85 0.50
C ASN A 80 -5.81 -10.00 -0.71
N GLY A 81 -4.51 -9.78 -0.51
CA GLY A 81 -3.55 -9.93 -1.60
C GLY A 81 -2.11 -9.56 -1.27
N ILE A 82 -1.38 -9.17 -2.31
CA ILE A 82 0.03 -8.76 -2.27
C ILE A 82 0.14 -7.29 -2.67
N ALA A 83 1.07 -6.58 -2.04
CA ALA A 83 1.48 -5.26 -2.49
C ALA A 83 3.01 -5.20 -2.62
N GLU A 84 3.47 -4.52 -3.65
CA GLU A 84 4.87 -4.16 -3.83
C GLU A 84 5.00 -2.64 -3.85
N LYS A 85 6.02 -2.12 -3.17
CA LYS A 85 6.30 -0.70 -3.11
C LYS A 85 7.73 -0.42 -3.52
N GLU A 86 7.90 0.51 -4.45
CA GLU A 86 9.18 1.09 -4.79
C GLU A 86 9.09 2.61 -4.67
N GLY A 87 9.91 3.20 -3.80
CA GLY A 87 9.81 4.61 -3.45
C GLY A 87 8.43 4.95 -2.90
N ASP A 88 7.71 5.85 -3.58
CA ASP A 88 6.35 6.26 -3.19
C ASP A 88 5.25 5.49 -3.95
N GLN A 89 5.60 4.72 -4.98
CA GLN A 89 4.65 3.97 -5.81
C GLN A 89 4.32 2.63 -5.18
N VAL A 90 3.05 2.26 -5.24
CA VAL A 90 2.53 1.01 -4.68
C VAL A 90 1.66 0.32 -5.72
N PHE A 91 1.99 -0.93 -6.00
CA PHE A 91 1.23 -1.83 -6.86
C PHE A 91 0.62 -2.91 -5.97
N MET A 92 -0.69 -3.10 -6.06
CA MET A 92 -1.40 -4.10 -5.28
C MET A 92 -2.27 -4.96 -6.17
N TYR A 93 -2.29 -6.25 -5.87
CA TYR A 93 -3.15 -7.23 -6.50
C TYR A 93 -3.80 -8.07 -5.41
N GLY A 94 -5.07 -8.42 -5.60
CA GLY A 94 -5.75 -9.29 -4.66
C GLY A 94 -7.02 -9.90 -5.22
N ASP A 95 -7.64 -10.69 -4.35
CA ASP A 95 -8.88 -11.40 -4.64
C ASP A 95 -9.93 -10.98 -3.62
N PHE A 96 -11.17 -10.78 -4.07
CA PHE A 96 -12.32 -10.48 -3.19
C PHE A 96 -13.43 -11.52 -3.28
N TRP A 97 -13.41 -12.33 -4.34
CA TRP A 97 -14.40 -13.38 -4.59
C TRP A 97 -13.68 -14.65 -5.05
N SER A 98 -12.99 -15.31 -4.12
CA SER A 98 -12.31 -16.64 -4.25
C SER A 98 -12.19 -17.16 -5.68
N GLU A 99 -11.04 -16.89 -6.31
CA GLU A 99 -10.66 -17.31 -7.69
C GLU A 99 -11.52 -16.75 -8.84
N ARG A 100 -12.55 -15.95 -8.55
CA ARG A 100 -13.46 -15.40 -9.56
C ARG A 100 -13.34 -13.88 -9.68
N GLY A 101 -13.24 -13.17 -8.56
CA GLY A 101 -13.17 -11.70 -8.52
C GLY A 101 -11.81 -11.21 -8.03
N HIS A 102 -11.20 -10.36 -8.83
CA HIS A 102 -9.84 -9.87 -8.66
C HIS A 102 -9.79 -8.35 -8.66
N ASP A 103 -8.79 -7.82 -7.96
CA ASP A 103 -8.52 -6.40 -7.85
C ASP A 103 -7.10 -6.05 -8.24
N GLY A 104 -6.97 -4.86 -8.80
CA GLY A 104 -5.72 -4.21 -9.06
C GLY A 104 -5.78 -2.77 -8.60
N MET A 105 -4.82 -2.37 -7.79
CA MET A 105 -4.70 -1.01 -7.29
C MET A 105 -3.30 -0.49 -7.56
N GLN A 106 -3.21 0.71 -8.10
CA GLN A 106 -1.95 1.41 -8.35
C GLN A 106 -2.07 2.81 -7.79
N TRP A 107 -1.24 3.14 -6.81
CA TRP A 107 -1.35 4.39 -6.10
C TRP A 107 0.01 4.85 -5.59
N GLU A 108 0.08 6.12 -5.23
CA GLU A 108 1.29 6.73 -4.71
C GLU A 108 1.06 7.37 -3.34
N LEU A 109 2.08 7.34 -2.50
CA LEU A 109 2.12 8.08 -1.24
C LEU A 109 2.25 9.58 -1.55
N VAL A 110 1.25 10.36 -1.15
CA VAL A 110 1.16 11.80 -1.46
C VAL A 110 1.73 12.65 -0.32
N THR A 111 1.49 12.25 0.93
CA THR A 111 2.04 12.92 2.11
C THR A 111 2.91 11.96 2.90
N GLN A 112 3.87 12.50 3.67
CA GLN A 112 4.69 11.71 4.60
C GLN A 112 4.35 12.12 6.04
N VAL A 113 4.54 11.19 6.99
CA VAL A 113 4.17 11.36 8.42
C VAL A 113 4.78 12.59 9.10
N LYS A 114 5.83 13.20 8.53
CA LYS A 114 6.50 14.38 9.09
C LYS A 114 5.63 15.64 9.20
N ASP A 115 4.46 15.68 8.54
CA ASP A 115 3.66 16.90 8.39
C ASP A 115 2.52 17.09 9.40
N SER A 116 2.43 16.30 10.48
CA SER A 116 1.30 16.32 11.45
C SER A 116 -0.09 16.05 10.85
N ARG A 117 -0.15 15.71 9.55
CA ARG A 117 -1.33 15.28 8.81
C ARG A 117 -1.32 13.75 8.69
N PRO A 118 -2.49 13.11 8.56
CA PRO A 118 -2.55 11.70 8.17
C PRO A 118 -1.74 11.48 6.89
N GLU A 119 -1.05 10.35 6.84
CA GLU A 119 -0.42 9.91 5.61
C GLU A 119 -1.52 9.50 4.62
N ILE A 120 -1.45 10.05 3.42
CA ILE A 120 -2.46 9.82 2.40
C ILE A 120 -1.81 9.29 1.13
N GLY A 121 -2.60 8.52 0.39
CA GLY A 121 -2.26 8.04 -0.94
C GLY A 121 -3.40 8.29 -1.92
N ALA A 122 -3.05 8.36 -3.20
CA ALA A 122 -4.02 8.52 -4.27
C ALA A 122 -3.62 7.70 -5.48
N GLY A 123 -4.60 7.20 -6.23
CA GLY A 123 -4.36 6.40 -7.41
C GLY A 123 -5.63 5.83 -8.01
N HIS A 124 -5.53 4.66 -8.62
CA HIS A 124 -6.64 4.00 -9.28
C HIS A 124 -6.86 2.60 -8.73
N TRP A 125 -8.12 2.18 -8.73
CA TRP A 125 -8.56 0.84 -8.40
C TRP A 125 -9.44 0.31 -9.53
N HIS A 126 -9.17 -0.92 -9.95
CA HIS A 126 -10.02 -1.66 -10.85
C HIS A 126 -10.36 -3.05 -10.32
N GLU A 127 -11.60 -3.48 -10.57
CA GLU A 127 -12.04 -4.86 -10.33
C GLU A 127 -12.31 -5.54 -11.67
N TRP A 128 -11.95 -6.81 -11.78
CA TRP A 128 -12.38 -7.67 -12.87
C TRP A 128 -12.82 -9.04 -12.36
N VAL A 129 -13.69 -9.67 -13.14
CA VAL A 129 -14.22 -10.99 -12.82
C VAL A 129 -13.88 -11.94 -13.95
N GLU A 130 -13.39 -13.12 -13.61
CA GLU A 130 -13.08 -14.18 -14.56
C GLU A 130 -14.34 -14.62 -15.31
N ASN A 131 -14.23 -14.68 -16.64
CA ASN A 131 -15.28 -15.17 -17.54
C ASN A 131 -14.80 -16.29 -18.47
N THR A 132 -13.73 -16.99 -18.07
CA THR A 132 -13.08 -18.10 -18.80
C THR A 132 -12.45 -17.72 -20.16
N LYS A 133 -12.44 -16.44 -20.53
CA LYS A 133 -11.88 -15.95 -21.81
C LYS A 133 -10.93 -14.77 -21.62
N PHE A 134 -11.49 -13.56 -21.54
CA PHE A 134 -10.72 -12.31 -21.56
C PHE A 134 -10.79 -11.55 -20.22
N GLY A 135 -11.47 -12.14 -19.22
CA GLY A 135 -11.94 -11.42 -18.05
C GLY A 135 -13.09 -10.48 -18.40
N SER A 136 -13.88 -10.10 -17.41
CA SER A 136 -14.88 -9.05 -17.52
C SER A 136 -14.47 -7.91 -16.62
N PHE A 137 -14.05 -6.81 -17.24
CA PHE A 137 -13.82 -5.56 -16.52
C PHE A 137 -15.14 -5.10 -15.87
N TRP A 138 -15.15 -4.89 -14.55
CA TRP A 138 -16.34 -4.45 -13.84
C TRP A 138 -16.29 -2.94 -13.60
N PHE A 139 -15.29 -2.47 -12.85
CA PHE A 139 -15.24 -1.08 -12.40
C PHE A 139 -13.81 -0.52 -12.43
N PHE A 140 -13.71 0.77 -12.75
CA PHE A 140 -12.49 1.58 -12.75
C PHE A 140 -12.79 2.89 -12.04
N GLY A 141 -11.90 3.37 -11.20
CA GLY A 141 -12.01 4.72 -10.66
C GLY A 141 -10.88 5.07 -9.73
N ASN A 142 -10.97 6.27 -9.17
CA ASN A 142 -10.01 6.80 -8.24
C ASN A 142 -10.10 6.10 -6.88
N ALA A 143 -8.93 5.82 -6.32
CA ALA A 143 -8.75 5.32 -4.97
C ALA A 143 -8.09 6.41 -4.12
N TYR A 144 -8.72 6.76 -3.01
CA TYR A 144 -8.13 7.61 -1.97
C TYR A 144 -7.80 6.76 -0.76
N LEU A 145 -6.54 6.80 -0.32
CA LEU A 145 -6.03 6.06 0.82
C LEU A 145 -5.66 7.00 1.96
N GLU A 146 -5.96 6.61 3.18
CA GLU A 146 -5.59 7.35 4.39
C GLU A 146 -5.17 6.40 5.50
N ARG A 147 -3.99 6.63 6.09
CA ARG A 147 -3.51 5.84 7.23
C ARG A 147 -4.33 6.16 8.47
N LYS A 148 -4.87 5.12 9.11
CA LYS A 148 -5.73 5.24 10.32
C LYS A 148 -5.06 4.78 11.61
N GLY A 149 -3.84 4.24 11.54
CA GLY A 149 -3.10 3.74 12.69
C GLY A 149 -2.86 2.24 12.58
N TYR A 150 -3.25 1.46 13.59
CA TYR A 150 -2.84 0.06 13.70
C TYR A 150 -4.01 -0.90 13.60
N CYS A 151 -3.82 -1.97 12.84
CA CYS A 151 -4.73 -3.10 12.84
C CYS A 151 -4.67 -3.87 14.17
N SER A 152 -5.72 -4.65 14.43
CA SER A 152 -5.80 -5.45 15.66
C SER A 152 -4.75 -6.56 15.70
N ILE A 153 -4.38 -7.10 14.54
CA ILE A 153 -3.26 -8.02 14.35
C ILE A 153 -2.05 -7.20 13.91
N ARG A 154 -1.02 -7.16 14.75
CA ARG A 154 0.18 -6.33 14.56
C ARG A 154 1.37 -6.91 15.29
N ARG A 155 2.58 -6.59 14.80
CA ARG A 155 3.83 -6.88 15.52
C ARG A 155 3.84 -6.12 16.85
N GLN A 156 4.20 -6.80 17.94
CA GLN A 156 4.41 -6.16 19.23
C GLN A 156 5.91 -5.85 19.39
N GLY A 157 6.28 -4.56 19.34
CA GLY A 157 7.68 -4.11 19.47
C GLY A 157 8.38 -3.80 18.15
N ILE A 158 9.55 -3.14 18.24
CA ILE A 158 10.37 -2.74 17.09
C ILE A 158 11.31 -3.89 16.72
N SER A 159 11.20 -4.39 15.50
CA SER A 159 12.24 -5.23 14.89
C SER A 159 12.97 -4.40 13.86
N SER A 160 14.29 -4.28 14.02
CA SER A 160 15.18 -3.68 13.02
C SER A 160 15.29 -4.61 11.81
N VAL A 161 15.12 -4.05 10.61
CA VAL A 161 15.23 -4.77 9.32
C VAL A 161 16.70 -4.83 8.92
N GLY A 162 17.17 -6.02 8.50
CA GLY A 162 18.51 -6.26 8.00
C GLY A 162 18.72 -5.68 6.59
N THR A 163 19.97 -5.45 6.20
CA THR A 163 20.36 -4.77 4.95
C THR A 163 20.72 -5.73 3.81
N ASP A 164 19.95 -6.82 3.63
CA ASP A 164 20.19 -7.77 2.53
C ASP A 164 19.41 -7.39 1.25
N GLU A 165 19.98 -7.73 0.08
CA GLU A 165 19.35 -7.53 -1.23
C GLU A 165 18.04 -8.33 -1.40
N SER A 166 17.88 -9.40 -0.63
CA SER A 166 16.64 -10.17 -0.49
C SER A 166 16.48 -10.53 0.98
N TYR A 167 15.37 -10.13 1.59
CA TYR A 167 15.08 -10.42 2.99
C TYR A 167 13.63 -10.88 3.10
N ASP A 168 13.41 -12.06 3.67
CA ASP A 168 12.06 -12.55 3.96
C ASP A 168 11.76 -12.35 5.46
N ASP A 169 10.58 -11.84 5.77
CA ASP A 169 10.10 -11.59 7.14
C ASP A 169 8.99 -12.58 7.52
N ASP A 170 9.39 -13.74 8.02
CA ASP A 170 8.50 -14.84 8.45
C ASP A 170 7.41 -14.37 9.43
N ILE A 171 7.74 -13.42 10.31
CA ILE A 171 6.78 -12.87 11.28
C ILE A 171 5.71 -12.06 10.54
N GLY A 172 6.11 -11.29 9.52
CA GLY A 172 5.18 -10.58 8.65
C GLY A 172 4.20 -11.52 7.98
N LEU A 173 4.71 -12.63 7.44
CA LEU A 173 3.90 -13.67 6.82
C LEU A 173 2.90 -14.27 7.82
N GLN A 174 3.38 -14.71 8.99
CA GLN A 174 2.53 -15.29 10.03
C GLN A 174 1.42 -14.33 10.49
N LEU A 175 1.74 -13.04 10.66
CA LEU A 175 0.75 -12.03 11.06
C LEU A 175 -0.32 -11.82 9.98
N SER A 176 0.07 -11.90 8.70
CA SER A 176 -0.88 -11.79 7.59
C SER A 176 -1.85 -12.97 7.55
N GLU A 177 -1.37 -14.19 7.82
CA GLU A 177 -2.21 -15.40 7.90
C GLU A 177 -3.20 -15.33 9.07
N GLN A 178 -2.75 -14.88 10.25
CA GLN A 178 -3.62 -14.66 11.40
C GLN A 178 -4.68 -13.59 11.13
N ALA A 179 -4.32 -12.52 10.41
CA ALA A 179 -5.26 -11.49 10.01
C ALA A 179 -6.31 -12.04 9.04
N LEU A 180 -5.88 -12.84 8.06
CA LEU A 180 -6.77 -13.50 7.11
C LEU A 180 -7.76 -14.42 7.82
N GLU A 181 -7.28 -15.30 8.69
CA GLU A 181 -8.15 -16.19 9.49
C GLU A 181 -9.19 -15.40 10.31
N LYS A 182 -8.74 -14.32 10.96
CA LYS A 182 -9.62 -13.48 11.78
C LYS A 182 -10.66 -12.71 10.97
N TYR A 183 -10.27 -12.08 9.88
CA TYR A 183 -11.14 -11.17 9.14
C TYR A 183 -12.02 -11.87 8.11
N ASN A 184 -11.70 -13.11 7.74
CA ASN A 184 -12.57 -13.92 6.88
C ASN A 184 -13.86 -14.38 7.58
N THR A 185 -13.96 -14.22 8.91
CA THR A 185 -15.20 -14.51 9.65
C THR A 185 -16.19 -13.34 9.64
N LEU A 186 -15.86 -12.21 9.01
CA LEU A 186 -16.79 -11.08 8.88
C LEU A 186 -17.94 -11.44 7.96
N GLU A 187 -19.11 -10.83 8.18
CA GLU A 187 -20.22 -10.95 7.23
C GLU A 187 -19.96 -10.07 6.00
N PRO A 188 -20.10 -10.61 4.77
CA PRO A 188 -19.98 -9.80 3.58
C PRO A 188 -21.05 -8.71 3.52
N PRO A 189 -20.72 -7.50 3.03
CA PRO A 189 -21.69 -6.43 2.89
C PRO A 189 -22.79 -6.81 1.89
N LYS A 190 -24.02 -6.41 2.20
CA LYS A 190 -25.21 -6.65 1.38
C LYS A 190 -26.01 -5.37 1.19
N ASP A 191 -26.72 -5.28 0.07
CA ASP A 191 -27.68 -4.20 -0.15
C ASP A 191 -29.00 -4.42 0.61
N GLU A 192 -29.93 -3.47 0.47
CA GLU A 192 -31.27 -3.54 1.10
C GLU A 192 -32.09 -4.77 0.67
N LYS A 193 -31.73 -5.42 -0.44
CA LYS A 193 -32.38 -6.62 -0.98
C LYS A 193 -31.63 -7.90 -0.59
N GLY A 194 -30.58 -7.81 0.22
CA GLY A 194 -29.76 -8.94 0.66
C GLY A 194 -28.78 -9.46 -0.39
N ARG A 195 -28.55 -8.71 -1.49
CA ARG A 195 -27.57 -9.07 -2.52
C ARG A 195 -26.18 -8.68 -2.08
N LEU A 196 -25.18 -9.53 -2.35
CA LEU A 196 -23.79 -9.27 -2.01
C LEU A 196 -23.27 -8.04 -2.77
N LEU A 197 -22.50 -7.23 -2.07
CA LEU A 197 -21.78 -6.10 -2.63
C LEU A 197 -20.31 -6.47 -2.74
N SER A 198 -19.68 -6.15 -3.86
CA SER A 198 -18.22 -6.10 -4.05
C SER A 198 -17.56 -5.13 -3.07
N PRO A 199 -16.22 -5.17 -2.91
CA PRO A 199 -15.52 -4.19 -2.08
C PRO A 199 -15.74 -2.74 -2.53
N MET A 200 -15.91 -2.48 -3.84
CA MET A 200 -16.33 -1.18 -4.38
C MET A 200 -17.79 -0.77 -4.08
N GLY A 201 -18.57 -1.63 -3.42
CA GLY A 201 -19.95 -1.35 -3.00
C GLY A 201 -20.99 -1.57 -4.10
N GLN A 202 -20.61 -2.25 -5.18
CA GLN A 202 -21.52 -2.58 -6.29
C GLN A 202 -22.04 -4.00 -6.16
N VAL A 203 -23.28 -4.24 -6.57
CA VAL A 203 -23.89 -5.57 -6.48
C VAL A 203 -23.13 -6.56 -7.35
N GLU A 204 -22.72 -7.68 -6.76
CA GLU A 204 -22.13 -8.81 -7.50
C GLU A 204 -23.15 -9.36 -8.50
N GLN A 205 -22.80 -9.36 -9.80
CA GLN A 205 -23.64 -9.84 -10.90
C GLN A 205 -23.53 -11.36 -11.13
#